data_AF-A0A535A6R2-F1
#
_entry.id   AF-A0A535A6R2-F1
#
_cell.length_a   1.000
_cell.length_b   1.000
_cell.length_c   1.000
_cell.angle_alpha   90.00
_cell.angle_beta   90.00
_cell.angle_gamma   90.00
#
_symmetry.space_group_name_H-M   'P 1'
#
loop_
_entity.id
_entity.type
_entity.pdbx_description
1 polymer ?
#
loop_
_entity_poly.entity_id
_entity_poly.type
_entity_poly.pdbx_seq_one_letter_code
_entity_poly.pdbx_strand_id
1 'polypeptide(L)'
;MIPTQAVNHLALSVSNMKRTLEFYTGVLGLRLIGLFPMHGVPGASHAFLDMGGGRMLSFIQFTAPPEKREGVTHPADPGSPSAVATMHHLALQVPDAGAQAVLRDRVKQAGIRVSRPYDHGFCISIYLKGPDGEQLEVTYQTRPLGAEELDAETFRALGISAEERAAMTR
;
A
#
# COMPACT_ATOMS: atom_id res chain seq x y z
N MET A 1 30.08 0.58 0.73
CA MET A 1 28.77 0.90 1.36
C MET A 1 27.85 -0.28 1.08
N ILE A 2 27.16 -0.83 2.08
CA ILE A 2 26.19 -1.90 1.88
C ILE A 2 24.82 -1.24 1.73
N PRO A 3 24.13 -1.36 0.59
CA PRO A 3 22.82 -0.74 0.40
C PRO A 3 21.73 -1.49 1.19
N THR A 4 20.66 -0.79 1.56
CA THR A 4 19.41 -1.43 1.97
C THR A 4 18.87 -2.26 0.81
N GLN A 5 18.41 -3.49 1.08
CA GLN A 5 18.06 -4.44 0.02
C GLN A 5 16.59 -4.36 -0.42
N ALA A 6 15.66 -4.16 0.52
CA ALA A 6 14.23 -4.11 0.26
C ALA A 6 13.49 -3.52 1.47
N VAL A 7 12.22 -3.19 1.28
CA VAL A 7 11.29 -2.96 2.39
C VAL A 7 11.17 -4.25 3.19
N ASN A 8 11.53 -4.20 4.48
CA ASN A 8 11.32 -5.32 5.40
C ASN A 8 9.85 -5.41 5.82
N HIS A 9 9.30 -4.29 6.28
CA HIS A 9 7.88 -4.15 6.58
C HIS A 9 7.39 -2.71 6.41
N LEU A 10 6.07 -2.58 6.25
CA LEU A 10 5.35 -1.31 6.31
C LEU A 10 4.42 -1.33 7.53
N ALA A 11 4.35 -0.24 8.29
CA ALA A 11 3.51 -0.14 9.49
C ALA A 11 2.43 0.94 9.32
N LEU A 12 1.17 0.58 9.56
CA LEU A 12 0.03 1.50 9.50
C LEU A 12 -0.65 1.60 10.86
N SER A 13 -1.04 2.82 11.24
CA SER A 13 -1.92 3.03 12.38
C SER A 13 -3.36 2.65 12.03
N VAL A 14 -4.03 1.93 12.94
CA VAL A 14 -5.43 1.49 12.77
C VAL A 14 -6.26 1.83 13.98
N SER A 15 -7.56 2.08 13.79
CA SER A 15 -8.45 2.41 14.91
C SER A 15 -8.97 1.17 15.64
N ASN A 16 -9.03 0.02 14.95
CA ASN A 16 -9.54 -1.23 15.50
C ASN A 16 -8.82 -2.44 14.88
N MET A 17 -7.86 -2.99 15.61
CA MET A 17 -7.02 -4.12 15.24
C MET A 17 -7.85 -5.35 14.87
N LYS A 18 -8.91 -5.66 15.61
CA LYS A 18 -9.75 -6.82 15.30
C LYS A 18 -10.38 -6.68 13.93
N ARG A 19 -11.02 -5.54 13.64
CA ARG A 19 -11.63 -5.25 12.33
C ARG A 19 -10.58 -5.27 11.21
N THR A 20 -9.40 -4.71 11.47
CA THR A 20 -8.26 -4.75 10.55
C THR A 20 -7.86 -6.19 10.25
N LEU A 21 -7.64 -7.01 11.27
CA LEU A 21 -7.24 -8.41 11.10
C LEU A 21 -8.30 -9.23 10.37
N GLU A 22 -9.58 -9.05 10.69
CA GLU A 22 -10.70 -9.72 9.98
C GLU A 22 -10.69 -9.38 8.48
N PHE A 23 -10.44 -8.12 8.12
CA PHE A 23 -10.34 -7.70 6.73
C PHE A 23 -9.08 -8.26 6.05
N TYR A 24 -7.89 -8.02 6.60
CA TYR A 24 -6.65 -8.37 5.92
C TYR A 24 -6.44 -9.88 5.85
N THR A 25 -6.89 -10.64 6.86
CA THR A 25 -6.77 -12.11 6.86
C THR A 25 -7.94 -12.79 6.15
N GLY A 26 -9.18 -12.31 6.34
CA GLY A 26 -10.38 -12.93 5.77
C GLY A 26 -10.67 -12.49 4.34
N VAL A 27 -10.56 -11.20 4.05
CA VAL A 27 -10.84 -10.65 2.71
C VAL A 27 -9.59 -10.69 1.85
N LEU A 28 -8.47 -10.14 2.33
CA LEU A 28 -7.25 -10.10 1.52
C LEU A 28 -6.40 -11.38 1.57
N GLY A 29 -6.69 -12.29 2.51
CA GLY A 29 -6.06 -13.61 2.57
C GLY A 29 -4.63 -13.62 3.13
N LEU A 30 -4.19 -12.54 3.77
CA LEU A 30 -2.88 -12.51 4.42
C LEU A 30 -2.90 -13.37 5.68
N ARG A 31 -1.72 -13.84 6.11
CA ARG A 31 -1.58 -14.67 7.30
C ARG A 31 -1.02 -13.85 8.46
N LEU A 32 -1.72 -13.82 9.59
CA LEU A 32 -1.20 -13.24 10.83
C LEU A 32 -0.01 -14.06 11.34
N ILE A 33 1.11 -13.40 11.61
CA ILE A 33 2.36 -14.02 12.08
C ILE A 33 2.88 -13.42 13.39
N GLY A 34 2.29 -12.33 13.87
CA GLY A 34 2.57 -11.76 15.18
C GLY A 34 1.45 -10.83 15.64
N LEU A 35 1.14 -10.87 16.93
CA LEU A 35 0.26 -9.91 17.61
C LEU A 35 0.67 -9.82 19.07
N PHE A 36 1.09 -8.64 19.51
CA PHE A 36 1.59 -8.43 20.88
C PHE A 36 1.43 -6.97 21.32
N PRO A 37 1.53 -6.67 22.62
CA PRO A 37 1.68 -5.28 23.10
C PRO A 37 2.89 -4.63 22.46
N MET A 38 2.76 -3.39 21.97
CA MET A 38 3.80 -2.72 21.17
C MET A 38 5.03 -2.39 22.04
N HIS A 39 6.03 -3.28 22.10
CA HIS A 39 7.37 -3.04 22.66
C HIS A 39 7.44 -2.15 23.93
N GLY A 40 6.53 -2.36 24.88
CA GLY A 40 6.49 -1.60 26.13
C GLY A 40 5.78 -0.24 26.08
N VAL A 41 5.19 0.16 24.95
CA VAL A 41 4.37 1.36 24.81
C VAL A 41 2.97 1.12 25.37
N PRO A 42 2.57 1.80 26.46
CA PRO A 42 1.27 1.61 27.07
C PRO A 42 0.12 1.95 26.11
N GLY A 43 -0.92 1.12 26.11
CA GLY A 43 -2.12 1.35 25.30
C GLY A 43 -1.90 1.14 23.79
N ALA A 44 -0.81 0.50 23.38
CA ALA A 44 -0.51 0.19 21.99
C ALA A 44 -0.35 -1.32 21.75
N SER A 45 -0.88 -1.81 20.62
CA SER A 45 -0.72 -3.18 20.13
C SER A 45 -0.12 -3.17 18.74
N HIS A 46 0.63 -4.23 18.41
CA HIS A 46 1.36 -4.35 17.16
C HIS A 46 1.10 -5.73 16.54
N ALA A 47 0.62 -5.74 15.29
CA ALA A 47 0.39 -6.95 14.52
C ALA A 47 1.32 -7.00 13.30
N PHE A 48 1.68 -8.21 12.88
CA PHE A 48 2.45 -8.49 11.68
C PHE A 48 1.75 -9.57 10.85
N LEU A 49 1.61 -9.31 9.56
CA LEU A 49 1.05 -10.21 8.57
C LEU A 49 2.10 -10.52 7.50
N ASP A 50 2.11 -11.77 7.04
CA ASP A 50 3.01 -12.25 6.01
C ASP A 50 2.58 -11.74 4.62
N MET A 51 3.51 -11.11 3.91
CA MET A 51 3.35 -10.60 2.54
C MET A 51 4.12 -11.44 1.50
N GLY A 52 4.74 -12.54 1.92
CA GLY A 52 5.57 -13.39 1.08
C GLY A 52 7.01 -12.88 0.94
N GLY A 53 7.92 -13.80 0.61
CA GLY A 53 9.34 -13.49 0.41
C GLY A 53 10.03 -12.84 1.62
N GLY A 54 9.56 -13.12 2.84
CA GLY A 54 10.10 -12.59 4.09
C GLY A 54 9.72 -11.12 4.40
N ARG A 55 8.80 -10.53 3.63
CA ARG A 55 8.30 -9.17 3.82
C ARG A 55 7.02 -9.20 4.66
N MET A 56 6.75 -8.13 5.40
CA MET A 56 5.60 -8.08 6.31
C MET A 56 4.78 -6.80 6.13
N LEU A 57 3.48 -6.91 6.37
CA LEU A 57 2.60 -5.77 6.59
C LEU A 57 2.28 -5.73 8.09
N SER A 58 2.44 -4.57 8.71
CA SER A 58 2.24 -4.41 10.15
C SER A 58 1.18 -3.34 10.46
N PHE A 59 0.49 -3.55 11.57
CA PHE A 59 -0.54 -2.64 12.05
C PHE A 59 -0.30 -2.28 13.49
N ILE A 60 -0.51 -1.01 13.82
CA ILE A 60 -0.36 -0.48 15.17
C ILE A 60 -1.70 0.13 15.58
N GLN A 61 -2.27 -0.36 16.68
CA GLN A 61 -3.43 0.29 17.28
C GLN A 61 -3.01 0.99 18.57
N PHE A 62 -3.28 2.29 18.66
CA PHE A 62 -3.21 3.07 19.89
C PHE A 62 -4.59 3.18 20.53
N THR A 63 -4.66 3.41 21.84
CA THR A 63 -5.92 3.62 22.55
C THR A 63 -6.59 4.96 22.18
N ALA A 64 -5.79 5.98 21.84
CA ALA A 64 -6.26 7.30 21.44
C ALA A 64 -5.40 7.88 20.31
N PRO A 65 -5.52 7.35 19.07
CA PRO A 65 -4.80 7.91 17.93
C PRO A 65 -5.39 9.28 17.53
N PRO A 66 -4.60 10.14 16.86
CA PRO A 66 -5.15 11.34 16.23
C PRO A 66 -6.17 11.00 15.14
N GLU A 67 -7.07 11.93 14.87
CA GLU A 67 -8.15 11.76 13.90
C GLU A 67 -7.62 11.70 12.46
N LYS A 68 -8.14 10.75 11.67
CA LYS A 68 -7.97 10.72 10.21
C LYS A 68 -8.78 11.85 9.56
N ARG A 69 -8.14 12.59 8.66
CA ARG A 69 -8.78 13.60 7.80
C ARG A 69 -8.42 13.38 6.33
N GLU A 70 -9.44 13.21 5.48
CA GLU A 70 -9.25 13.10 4.02
C GLU A 70 -8.80 14.46 3.44
N GLY A 71 -7.90 14.44 2.45
CA GLY A 71 -7.26 15.63 1.89
C GLY A 71 -6.19 16.27 2.79
N VAL A 72 -6.06 15.80 4.04
CA VAL A 72 -5.06 16.28 5.00
C VAL A 72 -4.10 15.15 5.34
N THR A 73 -4.56 14.13 6.07
CA THR A 73 -3.71 12.99 6.47
C THR A 73 -3.71 11.84 5.46
N HIS A 74 -4.79 11.71 4.69
CA HIS A 74 -5.01 10.61 3.75
C HIS A 74 -5.70 11.15 2.49
N PRO A 75 -5.46 10.58 1.31
CA PRO A 75 -6.16 11.00 0.11
C PRO A 75 -7.61 10.47 0.09
N ALA A 76 -8.54 11.23 -0.49
CA ALA A 76 -9.96 10.86 -0.57
C ALA A 76 -10.21 9.73 -1.58
N ASP A 77 -9.50 9.78 -2.71
CA ASP A 77 -9.45 8.82 -3.81
C ASP A 77 -8.00 8.70 -4.35
N PRO A 78 -7.67 7.76 -5.25
CA PRO A 78 -6.32 7.58 -5.76
C PRO A 78 -5.70 8.78 -6.51
N GLY A 79 -6.49 9.79 -6.90
CA GLY A 79 -5.99 11.01 -7.55
C GLY A 79 -5.94 12.24 -6.64
N SER A 80 -6.38 12.10 -5.40
CA SER A 80 -6.47 13.20 -4.45
C SER A 80 -5.16 13.42 -3.67
N PRO A 81 -4.83 14.65 -3.26
CA PRO A 81 -3.64 14.91 -2.45
C PRO A 81 -3.79 14.41 -1.00
N SER A 82 -2.65 14.25 -0.34
CA SER A 82 -2.53 14.14 1.12
C SER A 82 -1.29 14.90 1.60
N ALA A 83 -1.13 15.06 2.92
CA ALA A 83 0.01 15.76 3.48
C ALA A 83 1.33 15.07 3.15
N VAL A 84 2.38 15.88 3.03
CA VAL A 84 3.76 15.40 2.87
C VAL A 84 4.11 14.42 3.99
N ALA A 85 4.85 13.36 3.65
CA ALA A 85 5.27 12.27 4.55
C ALA A 85 4.13 11.39 5.10
N THR A 86 2.93 11.45 4.53
CA THR A 86 1.86 10.47 4.76
C THR A 86 1.87 9.38 3.69
N MET A 87 1.28 8.21 4.00
CA MET A 87 1.11 7.16 3.01
C MET A 87 -0.06 7.50 2.08
N HIS A 88 0.21 7.63 0.78
CA HIS A 88 -0.84 7.87 -0.20
C HIS A 88 -1.71 6.63 -0.45
N HIS A 89 -1.10 5.50 -0.77
CA HIS A 89 -1.78 4.23 -0.98
C HIS A 89 -0.82 3.06 -0.77
N LEU A 90 -1.36 1.86 -0.58
CA LEU A 90 -0.63 0.60 -0.48
C LEU A 90 -1.03 -0.32 -1.63
N ALA A 91 -0.10 -0.59 -2.55
CA ALA A 91 -0.28 -1.54 -3.63
C ALA A 91 0.17 -2.95 -3.24
N LEU A 92 -0.72 -3.91 -3.45
CA LEU A 92 -0.54 -5.33 -3.13
C LEU A 92 -0.49 -6.13 -4.43
N GLN A 93 0.62 -6.81 -4.63
CA GLN A 93 0.84 -7.63 -5.82
C GLN A 93 0.02 -8.92 -5.76
N VAL A 94 -0.62 -9.26 -6.88
CA VAL A 94 -1.12 -10.60 -7.21
C VAL A 94 -0.38 -11.13 -8.44
N PRO A 95 -0.33 -12.46 -8.67
CA PRO A 95 0.49 -13.02 -9.74
C PRO A 95 -0.02 -12.63 -11.14
N ASP A 96 -1.34 -12.56 -11.35
CA ASP A 96 -1.94 -12.37 -12.66
C ASP A 96 -3.39 -11.83 -12.60
N ALA A 97 -3.97 -11.64 -13.79
CA ALA A 97 -5.35 -11.18 -13.98
C ALA A 97 -6.41 -12.10 -13.33
N GLY A 98 -6.17 -13.42 -13.35
CA GLY A 98 -7.08 -14.40 -12.76
C GLY A 98 -7.11 -14.27 -11.24
N ALA A 99 -5.95 -14.19 -10.61
CA ALA A 99 -5.83 -13.97 -9.18
C ALA A 99 -6.44 -12.62 -8.76
N GLN A 100 -6.22 -11.54 -9.54
CA GLN A 100 -6.86 -10.25 -9.29
C GLN A 100 -8.39 -10.35 -9.38
N ALA A 101 -8.93 -11.05 -10.38
CA ALA A 101 -10.37 -11.23 -10.55
C ALA A 101 -11.00 -11.99 -9.36
N VAL A 102 -10.36 -13.08 -8.92
CA VAL A 102 -10.81 -13.85 -7.75
C VAL A 102 -10.81 -12.99 -6.48
N LEU A 103 -9.73 -12.24 -6.24
CA LEU A 103 -9.64 -11.36 -5.07
C LEU A 103 -10.68 -10.24 -5.14
N ARG A 104 -10.87 -9.63 -6.30
CA ARG A 104 -11.90 -8.60 -6.53
C ARG A 104 -13.30 -9.12 -6.21
N ASP A 105 -13.63 -10.33 -6.65
CA ASP A 105 -14.96 -10.90 -6.41
C ASP A 105 -15.17 -11.21 -4.93
N ARG A 106 -14.13 -11.65 -4.21
CA ARG A 106 -14.17 -11.81 -2.75
C ARG A 106 -14.37 -10.49 -2.02
N VAL A 107 -13.68 -9.42 -2.44
CA VAL A 107 -13.87 -8.06 -1.91
C VAL A 107 -15.32 -7.59 -2.11
N LYS A 108 -15.90 -7.83 -3.29
CA LYS A 108 -17.31 -7.50 -3.57
C LYS A 108 -18.29 -8.31 -2.71
N GLN A 109 -18.02 -9.59 -2.51
CA GLN A 109 -18.85 -10.45 -1.64
C GLN A 109 -18.85 -9.98 -0.17
N ALA A 110 -17.75 -9.39 0.27
CA ALA A 110 -17.65 -8.74 1.58
C ALA A 110 -18.31 -7.35 1.64
N GLY A 111 -19.03 -6.92 0.58
CA GLY A 111 -19.76 -5.66 0.52
C GLY A 111 -18.88 -4.43 0.30
N ILE A 112 -17.60 -4.61 -0.04
CA ILE A 112 -16.66 -3.51 -0.23
C ILE A 112 -16.70 -3.05 -1.69
N ARG A 113 -16.75 -1.72 -1.88
CA ARG A 113 -16.66 -1.12 -3.21
C ARG A 113 -15.24 -1.29 -3.75
N VAL A 114 -15.17 -1.70 -5.02
CA VAL A 114 -13.91 -1.85 -5.75
C VAL A 114 -14.06 -1.19 -7.12
N SER A 115 -13.00 -0.54 -7.58
CA SER A 115 -12.99 0.13 -8.87
C SER A 115 -13.07 -0.86 -10.04
N ARG A 116 -13.25 -0.30 -11.24
CA ARG A 116 -12.93 -1.04 -12.48
C ARG A 116 -11.40 -1.20 -12.58
N PRO A 117 -10.90 -2.20 -13.32
CA PRO A 117 -9.49 -2.29 -13.65
C PRO A 117 -9.03 -1.04 -14.42
N TYR A 118 -7.87 -0.51 -14.03
CA TYR A 118 -7.17 0.58 -14.69
C TYR A 118 -5.86 0.05 -15.29
N ASP A 119 -5.58 0.45 -16.52
CA ASP A 119 -4.34 0.12 -17.21
C ASP A 119 -3.34 1.27 -17.05
N HIS A 120 -2.22 0.99 -16.39
CA HIS A 120 -1.12 1.93 -16.20
C HIS A 120 0.00 1.74 -17.24
N GLY A 121 -0.21 0.87 -18.25
CA GLY A 121 0.73 0.56 -19.32
C GLY A 121 1.77 -0.51 -18.96
N PHE A 122 2.11 -0.65 -17.68
CA PHE A 122 3.06 -1.67 -17.15
C PHE A 122 2.42 -2.59 -16.10
N CYS A 123 1.25 -2.22 -15.57
CA CYS A 123 0.46 -3.01 -14.65
C CYS A 123 -1.03 -2.72 -14.81
N ILE A 124 -1.85 -3.66 -14.34
CA ILE A 124 -3.30 -3.47 -14.25
C ILE A 124 -3.70 -3.47 -12.78
N SER A 125 -4.45 -2.45 -12.38
CA SER A 125 -4.76 -2.18 -10.98
C SER A 125 -6.25 -2.01 -10.72
N ILE A 126 -6.69 -2.44 -9.53
CA ILE A 126 -8.00 -2.12 -8.97
C ILE A 126 -7.81 -1.47 -7.60
N TYR A 127 -8.70 -0.54 -7.26
CA TYR A 127 -8.63 0.24 -6.04
C TYR A 127 -9.82 -0.03 -5.12
N LEU A 128 -9.54 -0.05 -3.82
CA LEU A 128 -10.52 -0.24 -2.75
C LEU A 128 -10.06 0.50 -1.49
N LYS A 129 -11.00 0.75 -0.57
CA LYS A 129 -10.69 1.28 0.76
C LYS A 129 -10.57 0.13 1.76
N GLY A 130 -9.56 0.21 2.61
CA GLY A 130 -9.45 -0.67 3.78
C GLY A 130 -10.35 -0.22 4.95
N PRO A 131 -10.28 -0.90 6.11
CA PRO A 131 -11.23 -0.69 7.21
C PRO A 131 -11.21 0.69 7.86
N ASP A 132 -10.08 1.40 7.79
CA ASP A 132 -9.93 2.79 8.26
C ASP A 132 -10.03 3.80 7.09
N GLY A 133 -10.36 3.30 5.89
CA GLY A 133 -10.50 4.06 4.67
C GLY A 133 -9.16 4.52 4.08
N GLU A 134 -8.07 3.84 4.44
CA GLU A 134 -6.79 3.86 3.75
C GLU A 134 -6.96 3.35 2.32
N GLN A 135 -6.18 3.91 1.39
CA GLN A 135 -6.26 3.51 -0.01
C GLN A 135 -5.43 2.27 -0.26
N LEU A 136 -6.09 1.25 -0.79
CA LEU A 136 -5.47 0.01 -1.19
C LEU A 136 -5.56 -0.13 -2.71
N GLU A 137 -4.53 -0.74 -3.27
CA GLU A 137 -4.46 -1.14 -4.65
C GLU A 137 -4.13 -2.63 -4.71
N VAL A 138 -4.79 -3.35 -5.61
CA VAL A 138 -4.41 -4.73 -5.97
C VAL A 138 -3.96 -4.69 -7.40
N THR A 139 -2.73 -5.10 -7.66
CA THR A 139 -2.08 -4.94 -8.96
C THR A 139 -1.33 -6.18 -9.41
N TYR A 140 -1.19 -6.35 -10.71
CA TYR A 140 -0.23 -7.27 -11.30
C TYR A 140 0.50 -6.60 -12.46
N GLN A 141 1.79 -6.91 -12.60
CA GLN A 141 2.63 -6.38 -13.67
C GLN A 141 2.33 -7.11 -14.98
N THR A 142 2.16 -6.37 -16.06
CA THR A 142 2.04 -6.91 -17.42
C THR A 142 3.40 -6.93 -18.13
N ARG A 143 4.32 -6.07 -17.69
CA ARG A 143 5.72 -6.01 -18.11
C ARG A 143 6.56 -5.30 -17.03
N PRO A 144 7.89 -5.47 -17.02
CA PRO A 144 8.76 -4.64 -16.19
C PRO A 144 8.70 -3.17 -16.62
N LEU A 145 8.93 -2.28 -15.67
CA LEU A 145 9.27 -0.88 -15.93
C LEU A 145 10.67 -0.81 -16.57
N GLY A 146 10.86 0.11 -17.50
CA GLY A 146 12.08 0.32 -18.25
C GLY A 146 12.43 1.80 -18.42
N ALA A 147 13.33 2.08 -19.36
CA ALA A 147 13.81 3.43 -19.62
C ALA A 147 12.71 4.33 -20.22
N GLU A 148 11.67 3.72 -20.79
CA GLU A 148 10.51 4.39 -21.38
C GLU A 148 9.64 5.11 -20.34
N GLU A 149 9.66 4.70 -19.07
CA GLU A 149 8.97 5.43 -17.99
C GLU A 149 9.79 6.59 -17.41
N LEU A 150 11.04 6.76 -17.85
CA LEU A 150 11.89 7.88 -17.43
C LEU A 150 11.61 9.11 -18.31
N ASP A 151 10.44 9.73 -18.13
CA ASP A 151 9.99 10.87 -18.91
C ASP A 151 10.86 12.12 -18.70
N ALA A 152 11.53 12.56 -19.76
CA ALA A 152 12.42 13.72 -19.73
C ALA A 152 11.69 15.04 -19.44
N GLU A 153 10.43 15.18 -19.83
CA GLU A 153 9.66 16.38 -19.57
C GLU A 153 9.33 16.52 -18.09
N THR A 154 8.90 15.44 -17.44
CA THR A 154 8.66 15.37 -16.00
C THR A 154 9.92 15.70 -15.20
N PHE A 155 11.08 15.13 -15.56
CA PHE A 155 12.35 15.50 -14.91
C PHE A 155 12.63 17.01 -15.01
N ARG A 156 12.46 17.61 -16.19
CA ARG A 156 12.67 19.06 -16.37
C ARG A 156 11.67 19.90 -15.57
N ALA A 157 10.40 19.52 -15.55
CA ALA A 157 9.37 20.22 -14.80
C ALA A 157 9.64 20.20 -13.28
N LEU A 158 10.31 19.15 -12.80
CA LEU A 158 10.75 19.00 -11.41
C LEU A 158 12.12 19.66 -11.12
N GLY A 159 12.74 20.30 -12.12
CA GLY A 159 14.06 20.94 -11.97
C GLY A 159 15.23 19.95 -11.92
N ILE A 160 15.03 18.69 -12.30
CA ILE A 160 16.08 17.67 -12.34
C ILE A 160 16.80 17.74 -13.69
N SER A 161 18.08 18.05 -13.65
CA SER A 161 18.95 18.15 -14.83
C SER A 161 19.23 16.79 -15.47
N ALA A 162 19.71 16.80 -16.71
CA ALA A 162 20.13 15.58 -17.41
C ALA A 162 21.29 14.86 -16.70
N GLU A 163 22.20 15.62 -16.07
CA GLU A 163 23.32 15.07 -15.31
C GLU A 163 22.84 14.38 -14.02
N GLU A 164 21.95 15.03 -13.26
CA GLU A 164 21.34 14.46 -12.05
C GLU A 164 20.55 13.20 -12.38
N ARG A 165 19.72 13.23 -13.43
CA ARG A 165 19.01 12.05 -13.93
C ARG A 165 19.97 10.91 -14.23
N ALA A 166 21.05 11.17 -14.99
CA ALA A 166 22.03 10.15 -15.33
C ALA A 166 22.75 9.59 -14.09
N ALA A 167 22.94 10.40 -13.04
CA ALA A 167 23.47 9.91 -11.77
C ALA A 167 22.47 9.02 -11.00
N MET A 168 21.17 9.33 -11.05
CA MET A 168 20.11 8.59 -10.33
C MET A 168 19.78 7.22 -10.96
N THR A 169 19.95 7.07 -12.27
CA THR A 169 19.50 5.87 -13.02
C THR A 169 20.65 4.95 -13.43
N ARG A 170 21.80 5.07 -12.75
CA ARG A 170 23.00 4.25 -13.00
C ARG A 170 22.98 2.93 -12.26
#